data_AF-A0A7J9YZH0-F1
#
_entry.id   AF-A0A7J9YZH0-F1
#
_cell.length_a   1.000
_cell.length_b   1.000
_cell.length_c   1.000
_cell.angle_alpha   90.00
_cell.angle_beta   90.00
_cell.angle_gamma   90.00
#
_symmetry.space_group_name_H-M   'P 1'
#
loop_
_entity.id
_entity.type
_entity.pdbx_description
1 polymer ?
#
loop_
_entity_poly.entity_id
_entity_poly.type
_entity_poly.pdbx_seq_one_letter_code
_entity_poly.pdbx_strand_id
1 'polypeptide(L)'
;MVAAGVDFLFAATFPAVDEAIGAGAAMADTAAPFVVSLVLDREGRVLDGTPLEAAVVRIDAALDRAPALLSLSCVHPSVAALALSTGGVGERIGEVKANGSILPTSELVKLDHAEADPPARFADEMWALRERFGVGVLGGCCGTDERHIAALAERIAADGASLSGRAGTRAGRRAPRAPASRRR
;
A
#
# COMPACT_ATOMS: atom_id res chain seq x y z
N MET A 1 11.91 20.62 3.71
CA MET A 1 11.11 19.63 4.45
C MET A 1 11.89 19.06 5.64
N VAL A 2 13.05 18.41 5.43
CA VAL A 2 13.85 17.83 6.52
C VAL A 2 14.18 18.82 7.65
N ALA A 3 14.64 20.03 7.32
CA ALA A 3 14.95 21.06 8.32
C ALA A 3 13.74 21.51 9.16
N ALA A 4 12.51 21.24 8.70
CA ALA A 4 11.29 21.51 9.45
C ALA A 4 10.87 20.37 10.40
N GLY A 5 11.65 19.28 10.48
CA GLY A 5 11.44 18.20 11.44
C GLY A 5 10.34 17.20 11.05
N VAL A 6 10.13 16.96 9.76
CA VAL A 6 9.17 15.95 9.27
C VAL A 6 9.66 14.52 9.59
N ASP A 7 8.73 13.59 9.84
CA ASP A 7 9.05 12.18 10.13
C ASP A 7 9.59 11.42 8.92
N PHE A 8 9.11 11.76 7.72
CA PHE A 8 9.55 11.17 6.45
C PHE A 8 9.26 12.10 5.27
N LEU A 9 9.83 11.79 4.11
CA LEU A 9 9.54 12.43 2.83
C LEU A 9 8.60 11.54 2.01
N PHE A 10 7.58 12.13 1.41
CA PHE A 10 6.66 11.41 0.52
C PHE A 10 6.66 12.04 -0.85
N ALA A 11 7.10 11.28 -1.86
CA ALA A 11 7.06 11.71 -3.24
C ALA A 11 5.92 10.99 -3.97
N ALA A 12 4.79 11.69 -4.04
CA ALA A 12 3.61 11.35 -4.82
C ALA A 12 3.56 12.24 -6.06
N THR A 13 3.15 11.81 -7.25
CA THR A 13 2.64 10.52 -7.75
C THR A 13 3.27 10.38 -9.14
N PHE A 14 4.22 9.45 -9.34
CA PHE A 14 5.05 9.47 -10.54
C PHE A 14 4.44 8.67 -11.70
N PRO A 15 4.26 9.29 -12.88
CA PRO A 15 3.78 8.62 -14.09
C PRO A 15 4.89 7.89 -14.84
N ALA A 16 6.16 8.09 -14.47
CA ALA A 16 7.32 7.47 -15.11
C ALA A 16 8.34 6.96 -14.09
N VAL A 17 8.96 5.82 -14.38
CA VAL A 17 9.92 5.16 -13.49
C VAL A 17 11.18 5.99 -13.30
N ASP A 18 11.67 6.65 -14.36
CA ASP A 18 12.89 7.46 -14.27
C ASP A 18 12.69 8.73 -13.42
N GLU A 19 11.49 9.30 -13.43
CA GLU A 19 11.14 10.41 -12.52
C GLU A 19 11.10 9.94 -11.06
N ALA A 20 10.51 8.76 -10.82
CA ALA A 20 10.46 8.14 -9.49
C ALA A 20 11.87 7.84 -8.95
N ILE A 21 12.78 7.36 -9.81
CA ILE A 21 14.20 7.14 -9.47
C ILE A 21 14.89 8.47 -9.16
N GLY A 22 14.71 9.50 -9.99
CA GLY A 22 15.32 10.81 -9.77
C GLY A 22 14.90 11.44 -8.42
N ALA A 23 13.61 11.38 -8.11
CA ALA A 23 13.10 11.83 -6.81
C ALA A 23 13.59 10.95 -5.66
N GLY A 24 13.60 9.63 -5.85
CA GLY A 24 14.14 8.67 -4.89
C GLY A 24 15.61 8.94 -4.55
N ALA A 25 16.45 9.21 -5.55
CA ALA A 25 17.86 9.51 -5.38
C ALA A 25 18.07 10.81 -4.58
N ALA A 26 17.35 11.88 -4.96
CA ALA A 26 17.42 13.14 -4.22
C ALA A 26 16.95 13.01 -2.76
N MET A 27 15.95 12.17 -2.48
CA MET A 27 15.53 11.89 -1.09
C MET A 27 16.52 10.97 -0.36
N ALA A 28 17.15 10.04 -1.07
CA ALA A 28 18.15 9.12 -0.53
C ALA A 28 19.39 9.85 0.01
N ASP A 29 19.77 10.98 -0.61
CA ASP A 29 20.84 11.88 -0.15
C ASP A 29 20.56 12.55 1.22
N THR A 30 19.31 12.48 1.68
CA THR A 30 18.94 12.94 3.03
C THR A 30 19.01 11.79 4.05
N ALA A 31 19.04 12.12 5.34
CA ALA A 31 18.93 11.12 6.40
C ALA A 31 17.47 10.69 6.70
N ALA A 32 16.46 11.32 6.09
CA ALA A 32 15.07 11.04 6.39
C ALA A 32 14.59 9.73 5.71
N PRO A 33 13.73 8.93 6.38
CA PRO A 33 12.96 7.90 5.70
C PRO A 33 12.16 8.53 4.55
N PHE A 34 11.95 7.78 3.48
CA PHE A 34 11.17 8.29 2.35
C PHE A 34 10.32 7.22 1.68
N VAL A 35 9.27 7.66 1.02
CA VAL A 35 8.32 6.85 0.28
C VAL A 35 8.22 7.37 -1.15
N VAL A 36 8.26 6.46 -2.12
CA VAL A 36 8.11 6.76 -3.55
C VAL A 36 6.82 6.12 -4.04
N SER A 37 5.96 6.91 -4.69
CA SER A 37 4.66 6.46 -5.14
C SER A 37 4.52 6.49 -6.66
N LEU A 38 4.03 5.39 -7.25
CA LEU A 38 3.73 5.26 -8.68
C LEU A 38 2.22 5.34 -8.94
N VAL A 39 1.83 5.82 -10.12
CA VAL A 39 0.47 5.68 -10.66
C VAL A 39 0.46 4.69 -11.82
N LEU A 40 -0.61 3.90 -11.90
CA LEU A 40 -0.77 2.85 -12.89
C LEU A 40 -1.93 3.13 -13.85
N ASP A 41 -1.82 2.62 -15.07
CA ASP A 41 -2.93 2.46 -16.00
C ASP A 41 -3.84 1.29 -15.61
N ARG A 42 -4.91 1.07 -16.38
CA ARG A 42 -5.91 0.03 -16.12
C ARG A 42 -5.33 -1.38 -16.26
N GLU A 43 -4.24 -1.52 -16.98
CA GLU A 43 -3.51 -2.75 -17.24
C GLU A 43 -2.44 -3.05 -16.17
N GLY A 44 -2.32 -2.18 -15.15
CA GLY A 44 -1.39 -2.37 -14.04
C GLY A 44 0.07 -2.00 -14.37
N ARG A 45 0.28 -1.16 -15.38
CA ARG A 45 1.59 -0.63 -15.77
C ARG A 45 1.72 0.80 -15.28
N VAL A 46 2.94 1.23 -14.98
CA VAL A 46 3.25 2.65 -14.80
C VAL A 46 2.84 3.41 -16.08
N LEU A 47 2.43 4.67 -15.98
CA LEU A 47 1.89 5.42 -17.14
C LEU A 47 2.90 5.61 -18.30
N ASP A 48 4.19 5.37 -18.07
CA ASP A 48 5.23 5.26 -19.10
C ASP A 48 5.24 3.90 -19.84
N GLY A 49 4.32 2.99 -19.50
CA GLY A 49 4.17 1.65 -20.05
C GLY A 49 4.94 0.54 -19.32
N THR A 50 5.78 0.89 -18.33
CA THR A 50 6.60 -0.09 -17.61
C THR A 50 5.73 -1.00 -16.73
N PRO A 51 5.84 -2.35 -16.81
CA PRO A 51 5.18 -3.24 -15.87
C PRO A 51 5.59 -2.96 -14.42
N LEU A 52 4.66 -3.07 -13.46
CA LEU A 52 4.93 -2.78 -12.06
C LEU A 52 6.13 -3.55 -11.49
N GLU A 53 6.26 -4.84 -11.81
CA GLU A 53 7.42 -5.66 -11.40
C GLU A 53 8.75 -5.08 -11.88
N ALA A 54 8.82 -4.72 -13.17
CA ALA A 54 10.01 -4.13 -13.75
C ALA A 54 10.32 -2.74 -13.17
N ALA A 55 9.29 -1.95 -12.85
CA ALA A 55 9.45 -0.67 -12.18
C ALA A 55 10.06 -0.83 -10.78
N VAL A 56 9.54 -1.77 -9.98
CA VAL A 56 10.07 -2.08 -8.65
C VAL A 56 11.54 -2.52 -8.73
N VAL A 57 11.87 -3.45 -9.61
CA VAL A 57 13.25 -3.93 -9.80
C VAL A 57 14.19 -2.78 -10.19
N ARG A 58 13.77 -1.91 -11.10
CA ARG A 58 14.57 -0.75 -11.54
C ARG A 58 14.81 0.23 -10.39
N ILE A 59 13.78 0.55 -9.60
CA ILE A 59 13.89 1.48 -8.48
C ILE A 59 14.82 0.91 -7.40
N ASP A 60 14.63 -0.35 -7.01
CA ASP A 60 15.46 -0.99 -5.98
C ASP A 60 16.92 -1.14 -6.41
N ALA A 61 17.19 -1.32 -7.71
CA ALA A 61 18.55 -1.42 -8.24
C ALA A 61 19.24 -0.06 -8.42
N ALA A 62 18.48 1.02 -8.65
CA ALA A 62 19.03 2.34 -8.98
C ALA A 62 19.33 3.21 -7.75
N LEU A 63 18.75 2.88 -6.59
CA LEU A 63 18.87 3.70 -5.38
C LEU A 63 19.85 3.08 -4.37
N ASP A 64 20.87 3.84 -3.98
CA ASP A 64 21.84 3.42 -2.96
C ASP A 64 21.19 3.15 -1.60
N ARG A 65 20.08 3.84 -1.31
CA ARG A 65 19.23 3.62 -0.14
C ARG A 65 17.80 3.36 -0.58
N ALA A 66 17.29 2.18 -0.26
CA ALA A 66 15.93 1.80 -0.61
C ALA A 66 14.88 2.72 0.04
N PRO A 67 13.76 3.02 -0.66
CA PRO A 67 12.60 3.65 -0.05
C PRO A 67 12.07 2.81 1.12
N ALA A 68 11.65 3.48 2.19
CA ALA A 68 11.00 2.82 3.32
C ALA A 68 9.73 2.08 2.90
N LEU A 69 8.97 2.67 1.97
CA LEU A 69 7.85 2.02 1.28
C LEU A 69 7.88 2.38 -0.21
N LEU A 70 7.56 1.41 -1.05
CA LEU A 70 7.01 1.70 -2.38
C LEU A 70 5.49 1.79 -2.24
N SER A 71 4.92 2.79 -2.91
CA SER A 71 3.51 3.16 -2.80
C SER A 71 2.84 3.12 -4.17
N LEU A 72 1.56 2.77 -4.20
CA LEU A 72 0.68 3.02 -5.34
C LEU A 72 -0.31 4.12 -4.96
N SER A 73 -0.40 5.19 -5.74
CA SER A 73 -1.35 6.27 -5.50
C SER A 73 -2.08 6.68 -6.77
N CYS A 74 -3.25 7.29 -6.58
CA CYS A 74 -4.12 7.72 -7.67
C CYS A 74 -4.55 6.56 -8.60
N VAL A 75 -4.68 5.35 -8.03
CA VAL A 75 -5.15 4.14 -8.71
C VAL A 75 -6.38 3.60 -7.99
N HIS A 76 -7.34 3.02 -8.71
CA HIS A 76 -8.49 2.39 -8.08
C HIS A 76 -8.08 1.07 -7.36
N PRO A 77 -8.74 0.66 -6.25
CA PRO A 77 -8.37 -0.59 -5.55
C PRO A 77 -8.34 -1.83 -6.45
N SER A 78 -9.28 -1.93 -7.42
CA SER A 78 -9.29 -3.05 -8.38
C SER A 78 -8.07 -3.08 -9.32
N VAL A 79 -7.55 -1.92 -9.73
CA VAL A 79 -6.35 -1.80 -10.57
C VAL A 79 -5.11 -2.18 -9.78
N ALA A 80 -5.00 -1.70 -8.53
CA ALA A 80 -3.95 -2.12 -7.62
C ALA A 80 -3.99 -3.65 -7.40
N ALA A 81 -5.17 -4.22 -7.16
CA ALA A 81 -5.32 -5.66 -6.99
C ALA A 81 -4.85 -6.45 -8.21
N LEU A 82 -5.19 -6.00 -9.42
CA LEU A 82 -4.73 -6.59 -10.67
C LEU A 82 -3.20 -6.58 -10.75
N ALA A 83 -2.58 -5.40 -10.61
CA ALA A 83 -1.14 -5.21 -10.76
C ALA A 83 -0.34 -6.04 -9.74
N LEU A 84 -0.80 -6.10 -8.49
CA LEU A 84 -0.15 -6.88 -7.42
C LEU A 84 -0.31 -8.39 -7.61
N SER A 85 -1.36 -8.84 -8.32
CA SER A 85 -1.57 -10.27 -8.62
C SER A 85 -0.63 -10.80 -9.68
N THR A 86 -0.24 -9.95 -10.63
CA THR A 86 0.48 -10.38 -11.84
C THR A 86 2.00 -10.25 -11.71
N GLY A 87 2.49 -9.40 -10.82
CA GLY A 87 3.89 -8.94 -10.83
C GLY A 87 4.82 -9.56 -9.78
N GLY A 88 4.36 -10.47 -8.92
CA GLY A 88 5.24 -11.10 -7.91
C GLY A 88 5.86 -10.14 -6.86
N VAL A 89 5.59 -8.84 -6.93
CA VAL A 89 6.15 -7.77 -6.09
C VAL A 89 5.17 -7.28 -5.02
N GLY A 90 4.13 -8.07 -4.71
CA GLY A 90 3.07 -7.71 -3.77
C GLY A 90 3.62 -7.25 -2.41
N GLU A 91 4.55 -8.02 -1.85
CA GLU A 91 5.17 -7.74 -0.55
C GLU A 91 6.05 -6.48 -0.54
N ARG A 92 6.48 -6.00 -1.70
CA ARG A 92 7.34 -4.81 -1.82
C ARG A 92 6.53 -3.51 -1.81
N ILE A 93 5.25 -3.57 -2.19
CA ILE A 93 4.32 -2.45 -2.16
C ILE A 93 3.74 -2.34 -0.73
N GLY A 94 4.26 -1.38 0.02
CA GLY A 94 3.91 -1.18 1.42
C GLY A 94 2.73 -0.23 1.64
N GLU A 95 2.33 0.53 0.62
CA GLU A 95 1.24 1.51 0.71
C GLU A 95 0.36 1.52 -0.55
N VAL A 96 -0.95 1.66 -0.34
CA VAL A 96 -1.90 2.03 -1.40
C VAL A 96 -2.77 3.21 -0.94
N LYS A 97 -2.74 4.31 -1.71
CA LYS A 97 -3.63 5.48 -1.57
C LYS A 97 -4.55 5.56 -2.79
N ALA A 98 -5.71 4.93 -2.69
CA ALA A 98 -6.52 4.64 -3.86
C ALA A 98 -7.49 5.77 -4.24
N ASN A 99 -7.77 5.91 -5.54
CA ASN A 99 -8.89 6.74 -6.02
C ASN A 99 -10.22 6.14 -5.58
N GLY A 100 -11.20 7.01 -5.33
CA GLY A 100 -12.57 6.61 -5.02
C GLY A 100 -13.29 6.01 -6.22
N SER A 101 -12.84 6.28 -7.45
CA SER A 101 -13.50 5.81 -8.68
C SER A 101 -12.52 5.08 -9.61
N ILE A 102 -13.06 4.12 -10.37
CA ILE A 102 -12.33 3.39 -11.42
C ILE A 102 -12.10 4.20 -12.69
N LEU A 103 -12.75 5.37 -12.81
CA LEU A 103 -12.50 6.26 -13.92
C LEU A 103 -11.03 6.71 -13.91
N PRO A 104 -10.38 6.82 -15.09
CA PRO A 104 -9.02 7.32 -15.17
C PRO A 104 -8.98 8.75 -14.64
N THR A 105 -7.86 9.14 -14.04
CA THR A 105 -7.66 10.50 -13.52
C THR A 105 -7.96 11.58 -14.56
N SER A 106 -7.64 11.32 -15.84
CA SER A 106 -7.92 12.23 -16.96
C SER A 106 -9.40 12.42 -17.28
N GLU A 107 -10.28 11.52 -16.84
CA GLU A 107 -11.74 11.65 -16.93
C GLU A 107 -12.30 12.28 -15.65
N LEU A 108 -11.81 11.89 -14.48
CA LEU A 108 -12.25 12.45 -13.19
C LEU A 108 -12.11 13.97 -13.11
N VAL A 109 -11.00 14.51 -13.65
CA VAL A 109 -10.77 15.97 -13.67
C VAL A 109 -11.75 16.76 -14.54
N LYS A 110 -12.58 16.09 -15.35
CA LYS A 110 -13.59 16.72 -16.22
C LYS A 110 -14.98 16.75 -15.59
N LEU A 111 -15.17 16.09 -14.45
CA LEU A 111 -16.45 16.04 -13.75
C LEU A 111 -16.66 17.31 -12.92
N ASP A 112 -17.90 17.76 -12.83
CA ASP A 112 -18.34 18.89 -12.00
C ASP A 112 -18.77 18.47 -10.58
N HIS A 113 -18.65 17.17 -10.28
CA HIS A 113 -18.99 16.55 -9.01
C HIS A 113 -17.89 15.56 -8.59
N ALA A 114 -17.87 15.23 -7.31
CA ALA A 114 -17.03 14.15 -6.82
C ALA A 114 -17.65 12.80 -7.25
N GLU A 115 -16.85 11.98 -7.90
CA GLU A 115 -17.22 10.63 -8.33
C GLU A 115 -16.42 9.61 -7.51
N ALA A 116 -17.15 8.71 -6.85
CA ALA A 116 -16.57 7.63 -6.05
C ALA A 116 -17.53 6.47 -5.83
N ASP A 117 -16.95 5.29 -5.70
CA ASP A 117 -17.60 4.10 -5.18
C ASP A 117 -18.12 4.35 -3.75
N PRO A 118 -19.15 3.63 -3.30
CA PRO A 118 -19.64 3.76 -1.93
C PRO A 118 -18.52 3.54 -0.90
N PRO A 119 -18.42 4.35 0.18
CA PRO A 119 -17.36 4.24 1.18
C PRO A 119 -17.14 2.84 1.75
N ALA A 120 -18.22 2.09 2.01
CA ALA A 120 -18.14 0.72 2.50
C ALA A 120 -17.51 -0.23 1.48
N ARG A 121 -17.87 -0.10 0.20
CA ARG A 121 -17.26 -0.90 -0.88
C ARG A 121 -15.78 -0.56 -1.04
N PHE A 122 -15.43 0.72 -1.02
CA PHE A 122 -14.03 1.16 -1.04
C PHE A 122 -13.23 0.56 0.12
N ALA A 123 -13.77 0.60 1.34
CA ALA A 123 -13.12 0.05 2.53
C ALA A 123 -12.88 -1.47 2.44
N ASP A 124 -13.87 -2.23 1.96
CA ASP A 124 -13.75 -3.67 1.77
C ASP A 124 -12.71 -4.04 0.69
N GLU A 125 -12.70 -3.32 -0.44
CA GLU A 125 -11.70 -3.54 -1.50
C GLU A 125 -10.28 -3.18 -1.04
N MET A 126 -10.11 -2.07 -0.31
CA MET A 126 -8.83 -1.68 0.27
C MET A 126 -8.35 -2.68 1.34
N TRP A 127 -9.25 -3.18 2.17
CA TRP A 127 -8.92 -4.19 3.16
C TRP A 127 -8.50 -5.51 2.50
N ALA A 128 -9.16 -5.90 1.40
CA ALA A 128 -8.76 -7.07 0.62
C ALA A 128 -7.33 -6.93 0.08
N LEU A 129 -6.89 -5.74 -0.33
CA LEU A 129 -5.48 -5.52 -0.73
C LEU A 129 -4.51 -5.84 0.40
N ARG A 130 -4.82 -5.38 1.62
CA ARG A 130 -4.01 -5.69 2.80
C ARG A 130 -3.98 -7.18 3.09
N GLU A 131 -5.13 -7.85 3.10
CA GLU A 131 -5.20 -9.29 3.41
C GLU A 131 -4.46 -10.15 2.37
N ARG A 132 -4.58 -9.81 1.08
CA ARG A 132 -4.00 -10.62 0.00
C ARG A 132 -2.53 -10.33 -0.25
N PHE A 133 -2.09 -9.09 -0.09
CA PHE A 133 -0.76 -8.65 -0.52
C PHE A 133 0.10 -8.08 0.62
N GLY A 134 -0.42 -7.99 1.84
CA GLY A 134 0.34 -7.50 3.00
C GLY A 134 0.57 -5.99 3.01
N VAL A 135 -0.21 -5.21 2.25
CA VAL A 135 -0.10 -3.74 2.22
C VAL A 135 -0.32 -3.17 3.62
N GLY A 136 0.70 -2.50 4.15
CA GLY A 136 0.70 -2.03 5.54
C GLY A 136 -0.04 -0.71 5.75
N VAL A 137 -0.02 0.18 4.76
CA VAL A 137 -0.64 1.51 4.81
C VAL A 137 -1.73 1.61 3.74
N LEU A 138 -2.96 1.92 4.18
CA LEU A 138 -4.12 2.08 3.31
C LEU A 138 -4.66 3.51 3.44
N GLY A 139 -5.04 4.13 2.32
CA GLY A 139 -5.62 5.47 2.32
C GLY A 139 -6.35 5.81 1.03
N GLY A 140 -6.79 7.07 0.95
CA GLY A 140 -7.50 7.62 -0.20
C GLY A 140 -6.70 8.65 -1.01
N CYS A 141 -7.12 8.85 -2.24
CA CYS A 141 -6.65 9.85 -3.19
C CYS A 141 -7.86 10.56 -3.84
N CYS A 142 -7.83 10.85 -5.14
CA CYS A 142 -8.90 11.57 -5.84
C CYS A 142 -10.26 10.85 -5.71
N GLY A 143 -11.32 11.60 -5.45
CA GLY A 143 -12.68 11.08 -5.25
C GLY A 143 -12.97 10.57 -3.84
N THR A 144 -11.96 10.32 -3.01
CA THR A 144 -12.19 9.93 -1.61
C THR A 144 -12.36 11.14 -0.71
N ASP A 145 -13.03 10.94 0.41
CA ASP A 145 -13.29 11.94 1.45
C ASP A 145 -13.29 11.30 2.85
N GLU A 146 -13.68 12.06 3.87
CA GLU A 146 -13.71 11.59 5.26
C GLU A 146 -14.60 10.36 5.48
N ARG A 147 -15.65 10.17 4.67
CA ARG A 147 -16.56 9.02 4.79
C ARG A 147 -15.85 7.73 4.38
N HIS A 148 -15.01 7.79 3.35
CA HIS A 148 -14.18 6.67 2.90
C HIS A 148 -13.13 6.30 3.94
N ILE A 149 -12.46 7.31 4.51
CA ILE A 149 -11.47 7.09 5.57
C ILE A 149 -12.12 6.54 6.84
N ALA A 150 -13.30 7.02 7.22
CA ALA A 150 -14.07 6.50 8.34
C ALA A 150 -14.46 5.03 8.14
N ALA A 151 -15.01 4.67 6.96
CA ALA A 151 -15.36 3.28 6.64
C ALA A 151 -14.14 2.36 6.68
N LEU A 152 -12.98 2.81 6.18
CA LEU A 152 -11.73 2.07 6.26
C LEU A 152 -11.25 1.88 7.70
N ALA A 153 -11.32 2.92 8.53
CA ALA A 153 -10.97 2.85 9.95
C ALA A 153 -11.89 1.90 10.73
N GLU A 154 -13.19 1.94 10.47
CA GLU A 154 -14.17 1.00 11.05
C GLU A 154 -13.86 -0.45 10.65
N ARG A 155 -13.52 -0.67 9.38
CA ARG A 155 -13.14 -2.00 8.88
C ARG A 155 -11.89 -2.55 9.55
N ILE A 156 -10.88 -1.69 9.79
CA ILE A 156 -9.65 -2.03 10.52
C ILE A 156 -9.97 -2.37 11.99
N ALA A 157 -10.79 -1.55 12.65
CA ALA A 157 -11.14 -1.73 14.06
C ALA A 157 -11.95 -3.02 14.29
N ALA A 158 -12.89 -3.34 13.39
CA ALA A 158 -13.68 -4.55 13.45
C ALA A 158 -12.81 -5.83 13.36
N ASP A 159 -11.78 -5.81 12.52
CA ASP A 159 -10.84 -6.94 12.41
C ASP A 159 -9.98 -7.10 13.67
N GLY A 160 -9.43 -5.99 14.19
CA GLY A 160 -8.65 -5.99 15.44
C GLY A 160 -9.44 -6.51 16.64
N ALA A 161 -10.74 -6.17 16.72
CA ALA A 161 -11.65 -6.71 17.73
C ALA A 161 -11.87 -8.22 17.55
N SER A 162 -11.95 -8.71 16.30
CA SER A 162 -12.10 -10.14 15.99
C SER A 162 -10.87 -10.97 16.39
N LEU A 163 -9.67 -10.42 16.24
CA LEU A 163 -8.40 -11.05 16.66
C LEU A 163 -8.29 -11.09 18.20
N SER A 164 -8.69 -10.01 18.88
CA SER A 164 -8.76 -9.96 20.34
C SER A 164 -9.77 -10.96 20.90
N GLY A 165 -10.91 -11.18 20.22
CA GLY A 165 -11.92 -12.18 20.60
C GLY A 165 -11.46 -13.63 20.40
N ARG A 166 -10.66 -13.91 19.36
CA ARG A 166 -10.09 -15.25 19.10
C ARG A 166 -8.96 -15.62 20.06
N ALA A 167 -8.16 -14.64 20.51
CA ALA A 167 -7.09 -14.87 21.48
C ALA A 167 -7.60 -15.39 22.85
N GLY A 168 -8.87 -15.11 23.19
CA GLY A 168 -9.50 -15.54 24.45
C GLY A 168 -9.88 -17.03 24.57
N THR A 169 -9.72 -17.85 23.52
CA THR A 169 -10.19 -19.26 23.52
C THR A 169 -9.08 -20.32 23.42
N ARG A 170 -7.79 -19.93 23.43
CA ARG A 170 -6.66 -20.89 23.47
C ARG A 170 -5.93 -20.87 24.82
N ALA A 171 -6.63 -21.22 25.90
CA ALA A 171 -6.00 -21.63 27.15
C ALA A 171 -6.46 -23.05 27.50
N GLY A 172 -5.71 -24.08 27.06
CA GLY A 172 -6.06 -25.45 27.42
C GLY A 172 -5.44 -26.58 26.61
N ARG A 173 -4.13 -26.55 26.31
CA ARG A 173 -3.40 -27.79 26.02
C ARG A 173 -2.06 -27.78 26.74
N ARG A 174 -2.03 -28.48 27.87
CA ARG A 174 -0.81 -28.82 28.63
C ARG A 174 0.10 -29.65 27.72
N ALA A 175 1.35 -29.22 27.54
CA ALA A 175 2.37 -30.02 26.88
C ALA A 175 2.70 -31.28 27.73
N PRO A 176 2.95 -32.44 27.11
CA PRO A 176 3.41 -33.63 27.82
C PRO A 176 4.86 -33.43 28.30
N ARG A 177 5.13 -33.81 29.56
CA ARG A 177 6.48 -33.80 30.15
C ARG A 177 7.37 -34.86 29.48
N ALA A 178 8.59 -34.47 29.11
CA ALA A 178 9.63 -35.39 28.63
C ALA A 178 10.14 -36.31 29.76
N PRO A 179 10.52 -37.56 29.45
CA PRO A 179 11.10 -38.46 30.46
C PRO A 179 12.58 -38.14 30.73
N ALA A 180 12.96 -38.22 32.01
CA ALA A 180 14.30 -37.97 32.49
C ALA A 180 15.31 -39.01 31.96
N SER A 181 16.41 -38.53 31.37
CA SER A 181 17.54 -39.34 30.95
C SER A 181 18.21 -40.00 32.17
N ARG A 182 18.22 -41.33 32.22
CA ARG A 182 19.08 -42.09 33.15
C ARG A 182 20.50 -42.12 32.58
N ARG A 183 21.44 -41.53 33.32
CA ARG A 183 22.88 -41.75 33.15
C ARG A 183 23.21 -43.19 33.52
N ARG A 184 23.90 -43.92 32.64
CA ARG A 184 24.98 -44.86 32.96
C ARG A 184 25.95 -44.87 31.79
#